data_AF-A0A9W4WDN5-F1
#
_entry.id   AF-A0A9W4WDN5-F1
#
_cell.length_a   1.000
_cell.length_b   1.000
_cell.length_c   1.000
_cell.angle_alpha   90.00
_cell.angle_beta   90.00
_cell.angle_gamma   90.00
#
_symmetry.space_group_name_H-M   'P 1'
#
loop_
_entity.id
_entity.type
_entity.pdbx_description
1 polymer ?
#
loop_
_entity_poly.entity_id
_entity_poly.type
_entity_poly.pdbx_seq_one_letter_code
_entity_poly.pdbx_strand_id
1 'polypeptide(L)'
;MKSFGFFALSLASLPLCSGAPSFARGEDAASTFLSELIATTQAIEKRSPNVSCQQSALAVDLGIRYAAPPTGALRWQPPQPPSPEISNGTTPATEFGPFCPQNYPAVPGAPFIPGSEDCLFLNVYAPAGAKDLPVTVWIHGGGYGFGDGRQDMSEILNANDNGFVVVSIQYRLGAFGYLSSADVRSRGVVNAGLLDQAFALAWVQKHACKFGGDRKRVTITGESAGAGSVMYHTLAADGSLGSLFFTNGIAASPYLPFQYGFDADFPTQRYRSFAEKAGCSSEVDVLECLRGKDSMVLQEASANTTAEQTYGRWAFSPVTDGVYIKSLASEQLTQKKVNGERLLVGNNANEGPLFVPPNIASNTDLTAWLKLSFPNLSGAQIDEIVAKNPTKTGANDTRFETNGLTGLTALDISQAGAGPLQQATNIYAEQTFVCPSYWLSSAFTGPKYAWHYQYSVPFAWHTSDVPAYFGPATPNQGSEFGLAFRKIWGNFVTKNDPSISNEEANGASSVDSAATNGASEWPVWAETEPKQLNLNQTGGMPYQFTTQWGATVTQFQAPGQVNAIAVVPADSWEGGRGARCDFWKTLAPSIPA
;
A
#
# COMPACT_ATOMS: atom_id res chain seq x y z
N MET A 1 48.31 26.04 -18.97
CA MET A 1 48.13 25.20 -20.18
C MET A 1 48.19 23.72 -19.81
N LYS A 2 47.04 23.11 -19.46
CA LYS A 2 46.79 21.66 -19.55
C LYS A 2 45.29 21.52 -19.86
N SER A 3 45.02 20.75 -20.91
CA SER A 3 43.75 20.65 -21.64
C SER A 3 42.70 19.85 -20.86
N PHE A 4 41.48 20.36 -20.78
CA PHE A 4 40.28 19.61 -20.40
C PHE A 4 39.70 18.95 -21.68
N GLY A 5 39.70 17.63 -21.73
CA GLY A 5 39.04 16.87 -22.78
C GLY A 5 37.57 16.66 -22.44
N PHE A 6 36.68 17.27 -23.23
CA PHE A 6 35.25 16.94 -23.23
C PHE A 6 35.05 15.59 -23.93
N PHE A 7 34.53 14.60 -23.21
CA PHE A 7 33.97 13.39 -23.84
C PHE A 7 32.52 13.67 -24.24
N ALA A 8 32.30 13.93 -25.53
CA ALA A 8 30.97 13.88 -26.13
C ALA A 8 30.62 12.41 -26.40
N LEU A 9 29.68 11.83 -25.63
CA LEU A 9 29.06 10.56 -26.01
C LEU A 9 27.84 10.84 -26.89
N SER A 10 27.93 10.40 -28.14
CA SER A 10 26.83 10.33 -29.11
C SER A 10 25.74 9.39 -28.59
N LEU A 11 24.55 9.94 -28.33
CA LEU A 11 23.32 9.17 -28.16
C LEU A 11 22.84 8.74 -29.56
N ALA A 12 22.89 7.44 -29.83
CA ALA A 12 22.23 6.87 -31.01
C ALA A 12 20.71 7.00 -30.85
N SER A 13 20.11 7.82 -31.70
CA SER A 13 18.67 7.96 -31.91
C SER A 13 18.06 6.69 -32.50
N LEU A 14 16.97 6.20 -31.92
CA LEU A 14 16.05 5.20 -32.48
C LEU A 14 14.63 5.81 -32.53
N PRO A 15 13.75 5.35 -33.43
CA PRO A 15 12.82 6.20 -34.16
C PRO A 15 11.65 6.72 -33.31
N LEU A 16 11.25 7.94 -33.65
CA LEU A 16 10.07 8.65 -33.19
C LEU A 16 8.79 7.85 -33.46
N CYS A 17 8.01 7.55 -32.43
CA CYS A 17 6.55 7.48 -32.54
C CYS A 17 5.99 8.84 -32.10
N SER A 18 6.03 9.82 -33.00
CA SER A 18 5.27 11.06 -32.87
C SER A 18 3.84 10.80 -33.35
N GLY A 19 3.02 10.27 -32.46
CA GLY A 19 1.59 10.04 -32.68
C GLY A 19 1.02 9.29 -31.50
N ALA A 20 -0.11 9.77 -30.95
CA ALA A 20 -0.90 8.97 -30.02
C ALA A 20 -1.16 7.60 -30.67
N PRO A 21 -0.97 6.47 -29.95
CA PRO A 21 -1.28 5.17 -30.53
C PRO A 21 -2.75 5.17 -30.92
N SER A 22 -3.02 5.18 -32.22
CA SER A 22 -4.29 4.75 -32.79
C SER A 22 -4.36 3.25 -32.53
N PHE A 23 -4.94 2.85 -31.40
CA PHE A 23 -5.22 1.44 -31.13
C PHE A 23 -6.02 0.88 -32.31
N ALA A 24 -5.50 -0.15 -32.97
CA ALA A 24 -6.25 -0.86 -33.99
C ALA A 24 -7.56 -1.38 -33.36
N ARG A 25 -8.67 -1.29 -34.09
CA ARG A 25 -9.96 -1.85 -33.65
C ARG A 25 -9.76 -3.32 -33.25
N GLY A 26 -9.82 -3.60 -31.94
CA GLY A 26 -9.76 -4.96 -31.39
C GLY A 26 -8.53 -5.27 -30.53
N GLU A 27 -7.51 -4.41 -30.47
CA GLU A 27 -6.39 -4.59 -29.53
C GLU A 27 -6.66 -3.90 -28.19
N ASP A 28 -6.53 -4.69 -27.13
CA ASP A 28 -6.64 -4.26 -25.77
C ASP A 28 -5.43 -3.39 -25.35
N ALA A 29 -5.70 -2.13 -25.00
CA ALA A 29 -4.70 -1.15 -24.57
C ALA A 29 -3.86 -1.60 -23.36
N ALA A 30 -4.47 -2.29 -22.39
CA ALA A 30 -3.77 -2.79 -21.21
C ALA A 30 -2.83 -3.95 -21.57
N SER A 31 -3.29 -4.89 -22.41
CA SER A 31 -2.47 -6.03 -22.86
C SER A 31 -1.27 -5.57 -23.69
N THR A 32 -1.48 -4.60 -24.57
CA THR A 32 -0.43 -3.99 -25.39
C THR A 32 0.60 -3.31 -24.50
N PHE A 33 0.15 -2.42 -23.61
CA PHE A 33 1.01 -1.72 -22.67
C PHE A 33 1.85 -2.67 -21.82
N LEU A 34 1.22 -3.69 -21.21
CA LEU A 34 1.92 -4.64 -20.36
C LEU A 34 2.97 -5.43 -21.14
N SER A 35 2.65 -5.87 -22.36
CA SER A 35 3.58 -6.60 -23.22
C SER A 35 4.80 -5.75 -23.60
N GLU A 36 4.58 -4.49 -23.98
CA GLU A 36 5.65 -3.53 -24.29
C GLU A 36 6.51 -3.20 -23.07
N LEU A 37 5.88 -3.02 -21.90
CA LEU A 37 6.56 -2.75 -20.64
C LEU A 37 7.48 -3.92 -20.25
N ILE A 38 6.99 -5.15 -20.37
CA ILE A 38 7.75 -6.38 -20.12
C ILE A 38 8.92 -6.46 -21.10
N ALA A 39 8.68 -6.33 -22.40
CA ALA A 39 9.71 -6.44 -23.43
C ALA A 39 10.82 -5.39 -23.24
N THR A 40 10.44 -4.16 -22.93
CA THR A 40 11.38 -3.06 -22.68
C THR A 40 12.24 -3.33 -21.45
N THR A 41 11.63 -3.82 -20.37
CA THR A 41 12.33 -4.11 -19.10
C THR A 41 13.29 -5.29 -19.26
N GLN A 42 12.87 -6.36 -19.93
CA GLN A 42 13.73 -7.51 -20.25
C GLN A 42 14.91 -7.12 -21.15
N ALA A 43 14.72 -6.18 -22.08
CA ALA A 43 15.80 -5.69 -22.93
C ALA A 43 16.88 -4.93 -22.13
N ILE A 44 16.48 -4.21 -21.07
CA ILE A 44 17.41 -3.52 -20.15
C ILE A 44 18.26 -4.54 -19.38
N GLU A 45 17.65 -5.62 -18.90
CA GLU A 45 18.35 -6.71 -18.22
C GLU A 45 19.39 -7.38 -19.14
N LYS A 46 19.00 -7.70 -20.37
CA LYS A 46 19.87 -8.36 -21.36
C LYS A 46 21.05 -7.50 -21.83
N ARG A 47 20.85 -6.18 -22.00
CA ARG A 47 21.89 -5.27 -22.50
C ARG A 47 22.95 -4.89 -21.46
N SER A 48 22.67 -5.10 -20.17
CA SER A 48 23.57 -4.64 -19.10
C SER A 48 23.59 -5.61 -17.91
N PRO A 49 23.90 -6.90 -18.11
CA PRO A 49 23.83 -7.89 -17.04
C PRO A 49 24.86 -7.62 -15.92
N ASN A 50 25.99 -6.96 -16.23
CA ASN A 50 27.13 -6.75 -15.31
C ASN A 50 27.65 -5.29 -15.28
N VAL A 51 26.81 -4.29 -15.57
CA VAL A 51 27.25 -2.88 -15.50
C VAL A 51 27.21 -2.41 -14.04
N SER A 52 28.37 -2.08 -13.47
CA SER A 52 28.46 -1.41 -12.17
C SER A 52 27.82 -0.04 -12.25
N CYS A 53 27.00 0.29 -11.26
CA CYS A 53 26.23 1.51 -11.23
C CYS A 53 27.09 2.75 -10.97
N GLN A 54 26.63 3.86 -11.53
CA GLN A 54 27.33 5.13 -11.40
C GLN A 54 27.24 5.60 -9.96
N GLN A 55 28.32 6.21 -9.48
CA GLN A 55 28.36 6.83 -8.16
C GLN A 55 27.39 8.01 -8.12
N SER A 56 26.47 8.06 -7.15
CA SER A 56 25.58 9.21 -7.00
C SER A 56 26.35 10.48 -6.61
N ALA A 57 25.98 11.61 -7.22
CA ALA A 57 26.56 12.93 -6.96
C ALA A 57 25.71 13.82 -6.02
N LEU A 58 24.44 13.44 -5.78
CA LEU A 58 23.47 14.18 -4.98
C LEU A 58 22.82 13.26 -3.95
N ALA A 59 22.28 13.84 -2.87
CA ALA A 59 21.61 13.11 -1.80
C ALA A 59 20.11 12.90 -2.08
N VAL A 60 19.45 13.89 -2.69
CA VAL A 60 18.00 13.93 -2.86
C VAL A 60 17.66 14.64 -4.17
N ASP A 61 16.87 13.98 -5.02
CA ASP A 61 16.27 14.53 -6.25
C ASP A 61 14.74 14.42 -6.15
N LEU A 62 14.04 15.55 -6.13
CA LEU A 62 12.59 15.63 -5.95
C LEU A 62 11.90 16.01 -7.26
N GLY A 63 10.70 15.45 -7.50
CA GLY A 63 9.86 15.87 -8.63
C GLY A 63 10.38 15.43 -10.00
N ILE A 64 11.02 14.25 -10.09
CA ILE A 64 11.42 13.68 -11.38
C ILE A 64 10.18 13.14 -12.10
N ARG A 65 9.91 13.66 -13.30
CA ARG A 65 8.82 13.17 -14.13
C ARG A 65 9.17 11.79 -14.70
N TYR A 66 8.38 10.76 -14.35
CA TYR A 66 8.57 9.42 -14.89
C TYR A 66 7.59 9.09 -16.02
N ALA A 67 6.49 9.83 -16.15
CA ALA A 67 5.52 9.69 -17.24
C ALA A 67 4.99 11.04 -17.76
N ALA A 68 4.46 11.04 -18.98
CA ALA A 68 3.75 12.19 -19.54
C ALA A 68 2.52 12.56 -18.69
N PRO A 69 2.13 13.85 -18.63
CA PRO A 69 0.92 14.27 -17.93
C PRO A 69 -0.32 13.50 -18.44
N PRO A 70 -1.07 12.79 -17.58
CA PRO A 70 -2.24 12.00 -17.98
C PRO A 70 -3.50 12.86 -18.21
N THR A 71 -3.34 14.02 -18.86
CA THR A 71 -4.39 15.02 -19.11
C THR A 71 -5.03 14.87 -20.49
N GLY A 72 -6.24 15.41 -20.67
CA GLY A 72 -6.92 15.47 -21.97
C GLY A 72 -7.08 14.08 -22.59
N ALA A 73 -6.52 13.87 -23.79
CA ALA A 73 -6.59 12.57 -24.48
C ALA A 73 -5.89 11.42 -23.74
N LEU A 74 -5.00 11.72 -22.79
CA LEU A 74 -4.32 10.71 -21.95
C LEU A 74 -5.10 10.33 -20.68
N ARG A 75 -6.27 10.94 -20.44
CA ARG A 75 -7.18 10.50 -19.37
C ARG A 75 -7.64 9.07 -19.61
N TRP A 76 -7.50 8.26 -18.56
CA TRP A 76 -7.77 6.81 -18.57
C TRP A 76 -7.02 6.03 -19.65
N GLN A 77 -5.84 6.52 -20.07
CA GLN A 77 -4.88 5.77 -20.87
C GLN A 77 -3.78 5.17 -20.00
N PRO A 78 -3.08 4.11 -20.48
CA PRO A 78 -1.82 3.69 -19.86
C PRO A 78 -0.82 4.86 -19.81
N PRO A 79 0.03 4.93 -18.78
CA PRO A 79 1.08 5.96 -18.71
C PRO A 79 2.00 5.87 -19.93
N GLN A 80 2.45 7.02 -20.41
CA GLN A 80 3.34 7.14 -21.56
C GLN A 80 4.68 7.75 -21.14
N PRO A 81 5.78 7.48 -21.84
CA PRO A 81 7.05 8.17 -21.60
C PRO A 81 6.89 9.70 -21.70
N PRO A 82 7.62 10.49 -20.89
CA PRO A 82 7.66 11.94 -21.06
C PRO A 82 8.11 12.34 -22.48
N SER A 83 7.68 13.50 -22.97
CA SER A 83 8.07 13.96 -24.31
C SER A 83 9.60 14.11 -24.44
N PRO A 84 10.16 13.96 -25.66
CA PRO A 84 11.59 14.22 -25.91
C PRO A 84 12.04 15.62 -25.49
N GLU A 85 11.17 16.63 -25.64
CA GLU A 85 11.44 18.01 -25.23
C GLU A 85 11.66 18.12 -23.71
N ILE A 86 10.86 17.40 -22.92
CA ILE A 86 11.01 17.34 -21.46
C ILE A 86 12.23 16.50 -21.06
N SER A 87 12.60 15.48 -21.84
CA SER A 87 13.65 14.52 -21.46
C SER A 87 15.06 14.83 -21.99
N ASN A 88 15.21 15.73 -22.98
CA ASN A 88 16.51 16.10 -23.55
C ASN A 88 17.19 17.30 -22.85
N GLY A 89 16.50 17.97 -21.93
CA GLY A 89 17.03 19.10 -21.15
C GLY A 89 17.49 18.72 -19.74
N THR A 90 18.13 19.67 -19.05
CA THR A 90 18.35 19.58 -17.60
C THR A 90 17.14 20.17 -16.88
N THR A 91 16.49 19.38 -16.02
CA THR A 91 15.33 19.80 -15.24
C THR A 91 15.73 19.91 -13.77
N PRO A 92 15.44 21.02 -13.07
CA PRO A 92 15.63 21.11 -11.63
C PRO A 92 14.82 20.04 -10.90
N ALA A 93 15.47 19.28 -10.01
CA ALA A 93 14.85 18.25 -9.19
C ALA A 93 14.97 18.60 -7.69
N THR A 94 14.54 19.82 -7.33
CA THR A 94 14.74 20.38 -5.98
C THR A 94 13.45 20.50 -5.17
N GLU A 95 12.30 20.28 -5.80
CA GLU A 95 10.97 20.42 -5.19
C GLU A 95 10.09 19.24 -5.55
N PHE A 96 9.18 18.88 -4.65
CA PHE A 96 8.21 17.83 -4.92
C PHE A 96 7.28 18.23 -6.07
N GLY A 97 7.01 17.27 -6.97
CA GLY A 97 5.91 17.39 -7.92
C GLY A 97 4.55 17.55 -7.21
N PRO A 98 3.53 18.07 -7.88
CA PRO A 98 2.18 18.18 -7.33
C PRO A 98 1.60 16.79 -6.97
N PHE A 99 0.67 16.75 -6.02
CA PHE A 99 -0.11 15.55 -5.74
C PHE A 99 -1.24 15.37 -6.76
N CYS A 100 -1.57 14.11 -7.03
CA CYS A 100 -2.63 13.74 -7.95
C CYS A 100 -4.00 14.16 -7.40
N PRO A 101 -5.05 14.28 -8.22
CA PRO A 101 -6.38 14.59 -7.73
C PRO A 101 -6.87 13.54 -6.73
N GLN A 102 -7.48 13.97 -5.62
CA GLN A 102 -7.80 13.10 -4.50
C GLN A 102 -9.29 13.11 -4.14
N ASN A 103 -9.74 12.03 -3.51
CA ASN A 103 -10.99 11.96 -2.77
C ASN A 103 -10.80 11.11 -1.50
N TYR A 104 -11.49 11.52 -0.44
CA TYR A 104 -11.45 10.86 0.86
C TYR A 104 -12.54 9.78 0.97
N PRO A 105 -12.43 8.82 1.91
CA PRO A 105 -13.48 7.84 2.13
C PRO A 105 -14.80 8.51 2.52
N ALA A 106 -15.91 7.81 2.34
CA ALA A 106 -17.23 8.26 2.73
C ALA A 106 -17.34 8.39 4.26
N VAL A 107 -16.99 9.56 4.79
CA VAL A 107 -17.14 9.91 6.20
C VAL A 107 -17.69 11.33 6.33
N PRO A 108 -18.56 11.63 7.32
CA PRO A 108 -19.07 12.98 7.50
C PRO A 108 -17.93 14.00 7.71
N GLY A 109 -17.97 15.11 6.97
CA GLY A 109 -16.97 16.18 7.09
C GLY A 109 -15.62 15.88 6.43
N ALA A 110 -15.51 14.84 5.60
CA ALA A 110 -14.32 14.58 4.81
C ALA A 110 -13.89 15.83 4.00
N PRO A 111 -12.60 16.20 4.00
CA PRO A 111 -12.14 17.39 3.28
C PRO A 111 -12.17 17.18 1.77
N PHE A 112 -12.21 18.28 1.03
CA PHE A 112 -11.95 18.32 -0.41
C PHE A 112 -10.67 19.11 -0.65
N ILE A 113 -9.64 18.43 -1.18
CA ILE A 113 -8.33 19.02 -1.46
C ILE A 113 -8.04 18.82 -2.96
N PRO A 114 -8.14 19.87 -3.79
CA PRO A 114 -7.85 19.77 -5.21
C PRO A 114 -6.39 19.42 -5.49
N GLY A 115 -6.17 18.52 -6.45
CA GLY A 115 -4.84 18.14 -6.95
C GLY A 115 -4.62 18.53 -8.41
N SER A 116 -3.46 18.15 -8.95
CA SER A 116 -3.10 18.33 -10.36
C SER A 116 -3.20 17.01 -11.11
N GLU A 117 -3.83 16.97 -12.28
CA GLU A 117 -3.75 15.79 -13.15
C GLU A 117 -2.34 15.57 -13.70
N ASP A 118 -1.56 16.64 -13.89
CA ASP A 118 -0.13 16.50 -14.15
C ASP A 118 0.59 16.18 -12.84
N CYS A 119 0.62 14.90 -12.45
CA CYS A 119 1.14 14.47 -11.15
C CYS A 119 2.06 13.24 -11.19
N LEU A 120 2.37 12.66 -12.37
CA LEU A 120 3.17 11.45 -12.49
C LEU A 120 4.68 11.72 -12.31
N PHE A 121 5.05 11.99 -11.06
CA PHE A 121 6.39 12.28 -10.58
C PHE A 121 6.85 11.25 -9.55
N LEU A 122 8.16 11.13 -9.40
CA LEU A 122 8.82 10.37 -8.34
C LEU A 122 9.94 11.18 -7.73
N ASN A 123 10.41 10.73 -6.57
CA ASN A 123 11.53 11.33 -5.84
C ASN A 123 12.56 10.24 -5.55
N VAL A 124 13.84 10.59 -5.58
CA VAL A 124 14.96 9.68 -5.32
C VAL A 124 15.79 10.23 -4.17
N TYR A 125 15.90 9.45 -3.09
CA TYR A 125 16.85 9.68 -2.02
C TYR A 125 18.00 8.69 -2.21
N ALA A 126 19.13 9.19 -2.68
CA ALA A 126 20.30 8.40 -3.01
C ALA A 126 21.51 8.97 -2.28
N PRO A 127 22.11 8.27 -1.31
CA PRO A 127 23.25 8.78 -0.56
C PRO A 127 24.39 9.27 -1.47
N ALA A 128 25.06 10.36 -1.11
CA ALA A 128 26.21 10.84 -1.87
C ALA A 128 27.30 9.76 -1.88
N GLY A 129 27.77 9.37 -3.06
CA GLY A 129 28.70 8.25 -3.19
C GLY A 129 28.06 6.87 -3.30
N ALA A 130 26.73 6.75 -3.29
CA ALA A 130 26.02 5.49 -3.47
C ALA A 130 26.50 4.75 -4.72
N LYS A 131 26.77 3.46 -4.56
CA LYS A 131 27.21 2.58 -5.65
C LYS A 131 26.70 1.16 -5.39
N ASP A 132 26.01 0.61 -6.39
CA ASP A 132 25.46 -0.74 -6.37
C ASP A 132 24.64 -1.05 -5.10
N LEU A 133 23.96 -0.06 -4.51
CA LEU A 133 23.14 -0.20 -3.30
C LEU A 133 21.77 -0.84 -3.61
N PRO A 134 21.13 -1.58 -2.69
CA PRO A 134 19.73 -1.97 -2.85
C PRO A 134 18.84 -0.75 -3.09
N VAL A 135 17.74 -0.97 -3.80
CA VAL A 135 16.73 0.06 -4.04
C VAL A 135 15.45 -0.34 -3.34
N THR A 136 14.87 0.56 -2.57
CA THR A 136 13.50 0.41 -2.09
C THR A 136 12.57 1.40 -2.78
N VAL A 137 11.40 0.94 -3.20
CA VAL A 137 10.38 1.79 -3.84
C VAL A 137 9.20 1.93 -2.90
N TRP A 138 8.90 3.14 -2.45
CA TRP A 138 7.77 3.45 -1.60
C TRP A 138 6.52 3.79 -2.43
N ILE A 139 5.47 3.01 -2.21
CA ILE A 139 4.12 3.20 -2.75
C ILE A 139 3.23 3.65 -1.60
N HIS A 140 2.77 4.90 -1.64
CA HIS A 140 1.96 5.47 -0.56
C HIS A 140 0.56 4.82 -0.47
N GLY A 141 -0.04 4.93 0.72
CA GLY A 141 -1.41 4.48 1.00
C GLY A 141 -2.49 5.51 0.61
N GLY A 142 -3.66 5.39 1.24
CA GLY A 142 -4.80 6.32 1.08
C GLY A 142 -6.01 5.74 0.34
N GLY A 143 -6.24 4.43 0.46
CA GLY A 143 -7.45 3.76 -0.05
C GLY A 143 -7.65 3.86 -1.56
N TYR A 144 -6.59 4.08 -2.34
CA TYR A 144 -6.60 4.37 -3.77
C TYR A 144 -7.29 5.70 -4.16
N GLY A 145 -7.73 6.49 -3.18
CA GLY A 145 -8.44 7.76 -3.37
C GLY A 145 -7.62 9.00 -3.00
N PHE A 146 -6.72 8.91 -2.01
CA PHE A 146 -5.87 10.03 -1.58
C PHE A 146 -4.45 9.54 -1.26
N GLY A 147 -3.58 10.44 -0.82
CA GLY A 147 -2.18 10.15 -0.48
C GLY A 147 -1.18 10.71 -1.50
N ASP A 148 0.09 10.76 -1.10
CA ASP A 148 1.18 11.23 -1.96
C ASP A 148 2.54 10.65 -1.54
N GLY A 149 3.51 10.75 -2.45
CA GLY A 149 4.88 10.27 -2.33
C GLY A 149 5.85 11.30 -1.73
N ARG A 150 5.38 12.30 -0.99
CA ARG A 150 6.22 13.33 -0.36
C ARG A 150 6.69 12.96 1.05
N GLN A 151 6.47 11.70 1.46
CA GLN A 151 7.02 11.16 2.69
C GLN A 151 8.53 11.42 2.76
N ASP A 152 8.98 11.98 3.88
CA ASP A 152 10.41 12.14 4.16
C ASP A 152 11.02 10.78 4.46
N MET A 153 12.10 10.46 3.76
CA MET A 153 12.82 9.19 3.84
C MET A 153 14.10 9.29 4.68
N SER A 154 14.36 10.46 5.28
CA SER A 154 15.61 10.73 5.98
C SER A 154 15.80 9.85 7.22
N GLU A 155 14.77 9.65 8.04
CA GLU A 155 14.93 8.88 9.28
C GLU A 155 15.22 7.39 9.03
N ILE A 156 14.55 6.78 8.06
CA ILE A 156 14.81 5.38 7.70
C ILE A 156 16.22 5.20 7.12
N LEU A 157 16.70 6.17 6.32
CA LEU A 157 18.05 6.15 5.75
C LEU A 157 19.11 6.35 6.83
N ASN A 158 18.92 7.34 7.71
CA ASN A 158 19.84 7.64 8.81
C ASN A 158 19.96 6.46 9.78
N ALA A 159 18.85 5.79 10.10
CA ALA A 159 18.86 4.61 10.97
C ALA A 159 19.59 3.41 10.34
N ASN A 160 19.77 3.40 9.01
CA ASN A 160 20.37 2.28 8.29
C ASN A 160 21.67 2.66 7.58
N ASP A 161 22.41 3.61 8.16
CA ASP A 161 23.75 4.01 7.70
C ASP A 161 23.77 4.40 6.21
N ASN A 162 22.66 4.93 5.70
CA ASN A 162 22.48 5.25 4.29
C ASN A 162 22.75 4.04 3.36
N GLY A 163 22.35 2.83 3.78
CA GLY A 163 22.69 1.58 3.10
C GLY A 163 21.89 1.24 1.84
N PHE A 164 20.94 2.08 1.42
CA PHE A 164 20.09 1.85 0.25
C PHE A 164 19.59 3.17 -0.39
N VAL A 165 19.10 3.07 -1.62
CA VAL A 165 18.41 4.14 -2.35
C VAL A 165 16.90 4.01 -2.13
N VAL A 166 16.20 5.11 -1.88
CA VAL A 166 14.72 5.14 -1.79
C VAL A 166 14.14 5.87 -3.00
N VAL A 167 13.12 5.28 -3.62
CA VAL A 167 12.31 5.92 -4.66
C VAL A 167 10.87 6.02 -4.20
N SER A 168 10.33 7.22 -3.97
CA SER A 168 8.91 7.41 -3.68
C SER A 168 8.15 7.86 -4.92
N ILE A 169 6.97 7.30 -5.16
CA ILE A 169 6.23 7.52 -6.41
C ILE A 169 4.87 8.15 -6.16
N GLN A 170 4.43 9.00 -7.09
CA GLN A 170 3.03 9.37 -7.26
C GLN A 170 2.36 8.40 -8.23
N TYR A 171 1.04 8.21 -8.11
CA TYR A 171 0.23 7.49 -9.10
C TYR A 171 -1.20 8.05 -9.10
N ARG A 172 -1.94 7.88 -10.21
CA ARG A 172 -3.32 8.39 -10.30
C ARG A 172 -4.24 7.72 -9.25
N LEU A 173 -5.13 8.53 -8.67
CA LEU A 173 -6.05 8.13 -7.60
C LEU A 173 -7.51 8.39 -8.00
N GLY A 174 -8.45 7.88 -7.19
CA GLY A 174 -9.88 8.13 -7.36
C GLY A 174 -10.40 7.77 -8.74
N ALA A 175 -11.34 8.55 -9.27
CA ALA A 175 -11.83 8.36 -10.63
C ALA A 175 -10.72 8.52 -11.71
N PHE A 176 -9.64 9.26 -11.44
CA PHE A 176 -8.57 9.43 -12.43
C PHE A 176 -7.71 8.16 -12.58
N GLY A 177 -7.55 7.40 -11.50
CA GLY A 177 -6.77 6.16 -11.47
C GLY A 177 -7.58 4.88 -11.67
N TYR A 178 -8.85 4.88 -11.25
CA TYR A 178 -9.62 3.65 -11.03
C TYR A 178 -11.09 3.73 -11.52
N LEU A 179 -11.39 4.64 -12.46
CA LEU A 179 -12.69 4.64 -13.14
C LEU A 179 -12.81 3.37 -14.00
N SER A 180 -13.88 2.61 -13.78
CA SER A 180 -14.04 1.31 -14.42
C SER A 180 -15.44 1.11 -14.99
N SER A 181 -15.50 0.71 -16.26
CA SER A 181 -16.68 0.22 -16.96
C SER A 181 -16.25 -0.41 -18.29
N ALA A 182 -17.17 -1.07 -18.99
CA ALA A 182 -16.93 -1.52 -20.36
C ALA A 182 -16.59 -0.36 -21.33
N ASP A 183 -17.17 0.82 -21.14
CA ASP A 183 -16.89 2.00 -21.97
C ASP A 183 -15.45 2.48 -21.78
N VAL A 184 -14.98 2.62 -20.53
CA VAL A 184 -13.58 2.96 -20.22
C VAL A 184 -12.62 1.95 -20.84
N ARG A 185 -12.91 0.65 -20.66
CA ARG A 185 -12.07 -0.45 -21.18
C ARG A 185 -11.96 -0.45 -22.70
N SER A 186 -13.02 -0.07 -23.40
CA SER A 186 -13.08 -0.10 -24.87
C SER A 186 -12.07 0.83 -25.55
N ARG A 187 -11.67 1.92 -24.87
CA ARG A 187 -10.83 2.99 -25.42
C ARG A 187 -9.80 3.48 -24.41
N GLY A 188 -9.41 2.65 -23.45
CA GLY A 188 -8.56 3.04 -22.31
C GLY A 188 -8.28 1.88 -21.36
N VAL A 189 -8.03 2.21 -20.09
CA VAL A 189 -7.69 1.26 -19.02
C VAL A 189 -8.43 1.57 -17.73
N VAL A 190 -8.76 0.52 -16.97
CA VAL A 190 -9.58 0.57 -15.74
C VAL A 190 -8.78 0.56 -14.44
N ASN A 191 -7.49 0.18 -14.51
CA ASN A 191 -6.54 0.14 -13.39
C ASN A 191 -5.38 1.11 -13.65
N ALA A 192 -5.68 2.31 -14.15
CA ALA A 192 -4.68 3.29 -14.59
C ALA A 192 -3.64 3.60 -13.49
N GLY A 193 -4.06 3.71 -12.23
CA GLY A 193 -3.17 3.92 -11.08
C GLY A 193 -2.18 2.77 -10.84
N LEU A 194 -2.59 1.50 -11.00
CA LEU A 194 -1.65 0.36 -10.90
C LEU A 194 -0.67 0.32 -12.07
N LEU A 195 -1.11 0.71 -13.27
CA LEU A 195 -0.24 0.80 -14.43
C LEU A 195 0.77 1.94 -14.30
N ASP A 196 0.40 3.05 -13.66
CA ASP A 196 1.32 4.13 -13.29
C ASP A 196 2.44 3.62 -12.38
N GLN A 197 2.09 2.83 -11.36
CA GLN A 197 3.07 2.22 -10.45
C GLN A 197 3.98 1.24 -11.20
N ALA A 198 3.42 0.36 -12.04
CA ALA A 198 4.21 -0.56 -12.87
C ALA A 198 5.18 0.16 -13.81
N PHE A 199 4.75 1.30 -14.36
CA PHE A 199 5.59 2.14 -15.21
C PHE A 199 6.73 2.81 -14.41
N ALA A 200 6.46 3.23 -13.18
CA ALA A 200 7.49 3.73 -12.27
C ALA A 200 8.50 2.62 -11.88
N LEU A 201 8.06 1.37 -11.68
CA LEU A 201 8.97 0.24 -11.44
C LEU A 201 9.85 -0.05 -12.67
N ALA A 202 9.32 0.04 -13.88
CA ALA A 202 10.12 -0.05 -15.10
C ALA A 202 11.10 1.13 -15.23
N TRP A 203 10.71 2.33 -14.78
CA TRP A 203 11.62 3.48 -14.69
C TRP A 203 12.78 3.17 -13.72
N VAL A 204 12.51 2.59 -12.55
CA VAL A 204 13.53 2.17 -11.58
C VAL A 204 14.50 1.17 -12.21
N GLN A 205 14.00 0.13 -12.89
CA GLN A 205 14.83 -0.84 -13.61
C GLN A 205 15.76 -0.18 -14.64
N LYS A 206 15.26 0.84 -15.33
CA LYS A 206 16.00 1.59 -16.35
C LYS A 206 17.01 2.60 -15.77
N HIS A 207 16.66 3.25 -14.66
CA HIS A 207 17.31 4.50 -14.24
C HIS A 207 17.99 4.46 -12.88
N ALA A 208 17.62 3.56 -11.96
CA ALA A 208 18.17 3.54 -10.60
C ALA A 208 19.70 3.44 -10.55
N CYS A 209 20.29 2.77 -11.54
CA CYS A 209 21.74 2.62 -11.67
C CYS A 209 22.50 3.94 -11.90
N LYS A 210 21.81 5.01 -12.34
CA LYS A 210 22.36 6.37 -12.43
C LYS A 210 22.47 7.05 -11.07
N PHE A 211 21.71 6.57 -10.09
CA PHE A 211 21.65 7.05 -8.71
C PHE A 211 22.40 6.10 -7.75
N GLY A 212 23.23 5.20 -8.27
CA GLY A 212 23.94 4.21 -7.47
C GLY A 212 23.10 3.02 -7.00
N GLY A 213 21.88 2.85 -7.50
CA GLY A 213 20.98 1.75 -7.15
C GLY A 213 21.12 0.51 -8.03
N ASP A 214 21.20 -0.66 -7.41
CA ASP A 214 21.24 -1.97 -8.05
C ASP A 214 19.84 -2.46 -8.41
N ARG A 215 19.57 -2.52 -9.71
CA ARG A 215 18.27 -2.93 -10.27
C ARG A 215 17.90 -4.39 -9.99
N LYS A 216 18.86 -5.23 -9.60
CA LYS A 216 18.64 -6.64 -9.23
C LYS A 216 18.27 -6.81 -7.75
N ARG A 217 18.35 -5.73 -6.95
CA ARG A 217 18.03 -5.73 -5.53
C ARG A 217 17.00 -4.66 -5.25
N VAL A 218 15.82 -4.84 -5.85
CA VAL A 218 14.68 -3.92 -5.72
C VAL A 218 13.66 -4.50 -4.75
N THR A 219 13.33 -3.75 -3.70
CA THR A 219 12.28 -4.06 -2.73
C THR A 219 11.13 -3.06 -2.86
N ILE A 220 9.95 -3.49 -3.30
CA ILE A 220 8.77 -2.61 -3.28
C ILE A 220 8.16 -2.57 -1.88
N THR A 221 7.73 -1.42 -1.43
CA THR A 221 7.24 -1.20 -0.06
C THR A 221 5.99 -0.35 -0.09
N GLY A 222 5.06 -0.61 0.80
CA GLY A 222 3.85 0.20 0.88
C GLY A 222 3.10 -0.01 2.18
N GLU A 223 2.19 0.92 2.45
CA GLU A 223 1.25 0.90 3.57
C GLU A 223 -0.19 1.04 3.06
N SER A 224 -1.16 0.40 3.71
CA SER A 224 -2.58 0.48 3.34
C SER A 224 -2.81 0.12 1.86
N ALA A 225 -3.39 1.01 1.06
CA ALA A 225 -3.54 0.85 -0.39
C ALA A 225 -2.21 0.70 -1.14
N GLY A 226 -1.11 1.23 -0.60
CA GLY A 226 0.24 1.00 -1.11
C GLY A 226 0.70 -0.44 -0.83
N ALA A 227 0.40 -0.99 0.34
CA ALA A 227 0.62 -2.41 0.63
C ALA A 227 -0.31 -3.33 -0.18
N GLY A 228 -1.55 -2.89 -0.43
CA GLY A 228 -2.45 -3.53 -1.38
C GLY A 228 -1.91 -3.49 -2.81
N SER A 229 -1.26 -2.39 -3.20
CA SER A 229 -0.54 -2.27 -4.47
C SER A 229 0.67 -3.20 -4.54
N VAL A 230 1.46 -3.33 -3.47
CA VAL A 230 2.52 -4.35 -3.36
C VAL A 230 1.93 -5.74 -3.60
N MET A 231 0.83 -6.09 -2.93
CA MET A 231 0.12 -7.35 -3.17
C MET A 231 -0.31 -7.49 -4.64
N TYR A 232 -0.94 -6.49 -5.25
CA TYR A 232 -1.31 -6.56 -6.68
C TYR A 232 -0.12 -6.71 -7.62
N HIS A 233 1.02 -6.10 -7.33
CA HIS A 233 2.26 -6.33 -8.10
C HIS A 233 2.80 -7.75 -7.91
N THR A 234 2.65 -8.36 -6.73
CA THR A 234 2.93 -9.80 -6.56
C THR A 234 1.97 -10.66 -7.39
N LEU A 235 0.70 -10.27 -7.51
CA LEU A 235 -0.30 -11.04 -8.26
C LEU A 235 -0.26 -10.78 -9.78
N ALA A 236 0.39 -9.70 -10.21
CA ALA A 236 0.34 -9.22 -11.59
C ALA A 236 0.65 -10.32 -12.61
N ALA A 237 -0.22 -10.42 -13.62
CA ALA A 237 -0.12 -11.39 -14.71
C ALA A 237 0.00 -12.86 -14.21
N ASP A 238 -0.81 -13.28 -13.24
CA ASP A 238 -0.78 -14.61 -12.61
C ASP A 238 0.58 -14.97 -11.97
N GLY A 239 1.32 -13.98 -11.46
CA GLY A 239 2.64 -14.23 -10.87
C GLY A 239 3.70 -14.69 -11.88
N SER A 240 3.49 -14.44 -13.18
CA SER A 240 4.38 -14.91 -14.26
C SER A 240 5.58 -14.00 -14.56
N LEU A 241 5.67 -12.84 -13.90
CA LEU A 241 6.73 -11.85 -14.11
C LEU A 241 8.01 -12.18 -13.32
N GLY A 242 7.95 -13.09 -12.36
CA GLY A 242 9.10 -13.48 -11.54
C GLY A 242 9.68 -12.27 -10.80
N SER A 243 10.97 -12.01 -10.99
CA SER A 243 11.68 -10.86 -10.39
C SER A 243 11.90 -9.69 -11.36
N LEU A 244 11.14 -9.60 -12.47
CA LEU A 244 11.37 -8.63 -13.54
C LEU A 244 11.37 -7.16 -13.07
N PHE A 245 10.45 -6.81 -12.17
CA PHE A 245 10.33 -5.45 -11.65
C PHE A 245 10.93 -5.29 -10.25
N PHE A 246 10.81 -6.31 -9.41
CA PHE A 246 11.27 -6.31 -8.02
C PHE A 246 11.58 -7.73 -7.56
N THR A 247 12.44 -7.84 -6.55
CA THR A 247 12.84 -9.13 -5.96
C THR A 247 12.14 -9.36 -4.63
N ASN A 248 11.94 -8.33 -3.81
CA ASN A 248 11.28 -8.45 -2.51
C ASN A 248 10.13 -7.44 -2.34
N GLY A 249 9.26 -7.68 -1.37
CA GLY A 249 8.22 -6.73 -0.98
C GLY A 249 8.12 -6.51 0.53
N ILE A 250 7.72 -5.31 0.95
CA ILE A 250 7.22 -5.01 2.29
C ILE A 250 5.77 -4.52 2.18
N ALA A 251 4.84 -5.23 2.81
CA ALA A 251 3.41 -4.88 2.80
C ALA A 251 2.93 -4.62 4.23
N ALA A 252 2.89 -3.35 4.64
CA ALA A 252 2.34 -2.93 5.92
C ALA A 252 0.82 -2.70 5.80
N SER A 253 0.02 -3.53 6.45
CA SER A 253 -1.44 -3.43 6.45
C SER A 253 -2.04 -3.45 5.02
N PRO A 254 -1.86 -4.53 4.23
CA PRO A 254 -2.35 -4.59 2.86
C PRO A 254 -3.86 -4.37 2.77
N TYR A 255 -4.27 -3.26 2.14
CA TYR A 255 -5.68 -2.91 1.97
C TYR A 255 -6.30 -3.66 0.79
N LEU A 256 -7.19 -4.61 1.10
CA LEU A 256 -7.97 -5.38 0.13
C LEU A 256 -9.47 -4.99 0.22
N PRO A 257 -9.92 -3.98 -0.53
CA PRO A 257 -11.35 -3.70 -0.67
C PRO A 257 -12.03 -4.80 -1.49
N PHE A 258 -13.34 -4.65 -1.71
CA PHE A 258 -14.03 -5.57 -2.60
C PHE A 258 -13.51 -5.44 -4.03
N GLN A 259 -13.02 -6.54 -4.60
CA GLN A 259 -12.44 -6.63 -5.93
C GLN A 259 -13.49 -7.13 -6.94
N TYR A 260 -14.11 -6.20 -7.65
CA TYR A 260 -15.09 -6.52 -8.69
C TYR A 260 -14.43 -6.74 -10.06
N GLY A 261 -15.12 -7.45 -10.95
CA GLY A 261 -14.80 -7.40 -12.39
C GLY A 261 -14.99 -5.99 -12.95
N PHE A 262 -14.16 -5.59 -13.91
CA PHE A 262 -14.13 -4.21 -14.40
C PHE A 262 -15.47 -3.69 -14.95
N ASP A 263 -16.31 -4.56 -15.49
CA ASP A 263 -17.62 -4.29 -16.08
C ASP A 263 -18.79 -4.72 -15.19
N ALA A 264 -18.51 -5.20 -13.97
CA ALA A 264 -19.55 -5.58 -13.01
C ALA A 264 -20.45 -4.40 -12.64
N ASP A 265 -21.62 -4.69 -12.08
CA ASP A 265 -22.62 -3.68 -11.73
C ASP A 265 -22.08 -2.61 -10.78
N PHE A 266 -21.24 -2.99 -9.81
CA PHE A 266 -20.69 -2.06 -8.84
C PHE A 266 -19.85 -0.95 -9.50
N PRO A 267 -18.73 -1.22 -10.20
CA PRO A 267 -17.95 -0.18 -10.87
C PRO A 267 -18.75 0.54 -11.96
N THR A 268 -19.59 -0.18 -12.72
CA THR A 268 -20.42 0.43 -13.79
C THR A 268 -21.42 1.45 -13.25
N GLN A 269 -22.03 1.23 -12.08
CA GLN A 269 -22.90 2.21 -11.44
C GLN A 269 -22.12 3.46 -10.99
N ARG A 270 -20.88 3.30 -10.49
CA ARG A 270 -20.04 4.44 -10.09
C ARG A 270 -19.57 5.24 -11.31
N TYR A 271 -19.27 4.56 -12.42
CA TYR A 271 -19.03 5.22 -13.71
C TYR A 271 -20.21 6.10 -14.13
N ARG A 272 -21.43 5.60 -14.04
CA ARG A 272 -22.65 6.36 -14.38
C ARG A 272 -22.90 7.53 -13.42
N SER A 273 -22.77 7.32 -12.12
CA SER A 273 -22.92 8.37 -11.09
C SER A 273 -21.86 9.47 -11.27
N PHE A 274 -20.63 9.10 -11.56
CA PHE A 274 -19.55 10.02 -11.89
C PHE A 274 -19.87 10.84 -13.15
N ALA A 275 -20.32 10.18 -14.22
CA ALA A 275 -20.72 10.83 -15.46
C ALA A 275 -21.91 11.79 -15.26
N GLU A 276 -22.90 11.41 -14.44
CA GLU A 276 -24.03 12.27 -14.09
C GLU A 276 -23.56 13.52 -13.35
N LYS A 277 -22.73 13.36 -12.31
CA LYS A 277 -22.18 14.47 -11.51
C LYS A 277 -21.25 15.39 -12.32
N ALA A 278 -20.57 14.85 -13.34
CA ALA A 278 -19.79 15.63 -14.30
C ALA A 278 -20.65 16.31 -15.39
N GLY A 279 -21.95 16.02 -15.45
CA GLY A 279 -22.86 16.51 -16.48
C GLY A 279 -22.59 15.93 -17.86
N CYS A 280 -22.39 14.61 -17.94
CA CYS A 280 -22.16 13.83 -19.16
C CYS A 280 -23.18 12.69 -19.38
N SER A 281 -24.13 12.48 -18.47
CA SER A 281 -25.04 11.31 -18.52
C SER A 281 -26.01 11.29 -19.72
N SER A 282 -26.28 12.45 -20.34
CA SER A 282 -27.15 12.59 -21.51
C SER A 282 -26.41 12.53 -22.85
N GLU A 283 -25.08 12.42 -22.84
CA GLU A 283 -24.27 12.43 -24.05
C GLU A 283 -24.27 11.08 -24.76
N VAL A 284 -24.20 11.12 -26.09
CA VAL A 284 -24.09 9.89 -26.91
C VAL A 284 -22.77 9.17 -26.63
N ASP A 285 -21.69 9.95 -26.46
CA ASP A 285 -20.37 9.46 -26.09
C ASP A 285 -19.97 10.01 -24.71
N VAL A 286 -20.36 9.27 -23.67
CA VAL A 286 -20.15 9.66 -22.27
C VAL A 286 -18.66 9.79 -21.94
N LEU A 287 -17.83 8.83 -22.35
CA LEU A 287 -16.39 8.87 -22.08
C LEU A 287 -15.69 10.02 -22.79
N GLU A 288 -16.10 10.36 -24.02
CA GLU A 288 -15.53 11.52 -24.72
C GLU A 288 -15.97 12.83 -24.06
N CYS A 289 -17.23 12.94 -23.64
CA CYS A 289 -17.68 14.07 -22.82
C CYS A 289 -16.81 14.22 -21.56
N LEU A 290 -16.59 13.12 -20.84
CA LEU A 290 -15.76 13.09 -19.64
C LEU A 290 -14.32 13.56 -19.93
N ARG A 291 -13.71 13.12 -21.04
CA ARG A 291 -12.38 13.59 -21.47
C ARG A 291 -12.34 15.08 -21.77
N GLY A 292 -13.44 15.66 -22.23
CA GLY A 292 -13.56 17.08 -22.52
C GLY A 292 -13.84 17.99 -21.31
N LYS A 293 -14.13 17.44 -20.12
CA LYS A 293 -14.45 18.25 -18.93
C LYS A 293 -13.23 18.92 -18.30
N ASP A 294 -13.46 20.05 -17.64
CA ASP A 294 -12.45 20.67 -16.79
C ASP A 294 -12.03 19.73 -15.66
N SER A 295 -10.76 19.83 -15.23
CA SER A 295 -10.21 18.98 -14.17
C SER A 295 -11.02 19.11 -12.87
N MET A 296 -11.33 20.34 -12.44
CA MET A 296 -12.02 20.59 -11.17
C MET A 296 -13.41 19.97 -11.16
N VAL A 297 -14.13 20.02 -12.28
CA VAL A 297 -15.46 19.38 -12.43
C VAL A 297 -15.36 17.87 -12.21
N LEU A 298 -14.32 17.22 -12.77
CA LEU A 298 -14.10 15.79 -12.56
C LEU A 298 -13.65 15.48 -11.12
N GLN A 299 -12.87 16.34 -10.49
CA GLN A 299 -12.46 16.18 -9.09
C GLN A 299 -13.66 16.25 -8.14
N GLU A 300 -14.53 17.24 -8.31
CA GLU A 300 -15.77 17.39 -7.55
C GLU A 300 -16.70 16.19 -7.78
N ALA A 301 -16.86 15.74 -9.04
CA ALA A 301 -17.64 14.56 -9.36
C ALA A 301 -17.09 13.29 -8.67
N SER A 302 -15.76 13.09 -8.68
CA SER A 302 -15.10 11.96 -8.01
C SER A 302 -15.33 11.97 -6.50
N ALA A 303 -15.20 13.14 -5.86
CA ALA A 303 -15.44 13.33 -4.43
C ALA A 303 -16.90 13.06 -4.07
N ASN A 304 -17.84 13.63 -4.84
CA ASN A 304 -19.28 13.48 -4.60
C ASN A 304 -19.75 12.03 -4.83
N THR A 305 -19.25 11.33 -5.85
CA THR A 305 -19.54 9.89 -6.03
C THR A 305 -19.03 9.08 -4.84
N THR A 306 -17.87 9.44 -4.27
CA THR A 306 -17.33 8.74 -3.10
C THR A 306 -18.11 9.03 -1.82
N ALA A 307 -18.55 10.27 -1.60
CA ALA A 307 -19.31 10.66 -0.42
C ALA A 307 -20.65 9.90 -0.28
N GLU A 308 -21.19 9.36 -1.38
CA GLU A 308 -22.43 8.55 -1.42
C GLU A 308 -22.21 7.07 -1.10
N GLN A 309 -20.97 6.64 -0.85
CA GLN A 309 -20.68 5.24 -0.52
C GLN A 309 -20.96 4.93 0.96
N THR A 310 -21.01 3.63 1.29
CA THR A 310 -21.08 3.17 2.69
C THR A 310 -19.92 3.74 3.50
N TYR A 311 -20.16 4.09 4.76
CA TYR A 311 -19.18 4.68 5.66
C TYR A 311 -17.80 4.00 5.57
N GLY A 312 -16.74 4.79 5.48
CA GLY A 312 -15.37 4.30 5.46
C GLY A 312 -14.97 3.60 4.15
N ARG A 313 -15.76 3.72 3.08
CA ARG A 313 -15.45 3.15 1.75
C ARG A 313 -15.17 4.20 0.69
N TRP A 314 -14.59 3.74 -0.41
CA TRP A 314 -14.27 4.52 -1.60
C TRP A 314 -15.14 4.08 -2.77
N ALA A 315 -15.37 4.98 -3.73
CA ALA A 315 -16.13 4.64 -4.95
C ALA A 315 -15.27 3.94 -6.02
N PHE A 316 -13.97 4.19 -6.02
CA PHE A 316 -13.05 3.74 -7.06
C PHE A 316 -11.89 2.98 -6.41
N SER A 317 -11.65 1.77 -6.89
CA SER A 317 -10.65 0.84 -6.37
C SER A 317 -10.19 -0.10 -7.49
N PRO A 318 -9.09 -0.85 -7.32
CA PRO A 318 -8.67 -1.87 -8.28
C PRO A 318 -9.78 -2.86 -8.64
N VAL A 319 -9.80 -3.26 -9.92
CA VAL A 319 -10.74 -4.23 -10.49
C VAL A 319 -10.01 -5.39 -11.16
N THR A 320 -10.67 -6.55 -11.26
CA THR A 320 -10.20 -7.65 -12.13
C THR A 320 -10.37 -7.23 -13.59
N ASP A 321 -9.25 -7.03 -14.30
CA ASP A 321 -9.22 -6.54 -15.69
C ASP A 321 -8.86 -7.62 -16.74
N GLY A 322 -8.52 -8.83 -16.27
CA GLY A 322 -8.15 -9.97 -17.12
C GLY A 322 -6.74 -9.88 -17.72
N VAL A 323 -5.97 -8.84 -17.37
CA VAL A 323 -4.65 -8.56 -17.95
C VAL A 323 -3.60 -8.43 -16.85
N TYR A 324 -3.70 -7.35 -16.06
CA TYR A 324 -2.79 -7.08 -14.96
C TYR A 324 -3.28 -7.83 -13.72
N ILE A 325 -4.57 -7.71 -13.39
CA ILE A 325 -5.25 -8.48 -12.35
C ILE A 325 -6.19 -9.47 -13.02
N LYS A 326 -5.82 -10.74 -13.02
CA LYS A 326 -6.51 -11.79 -13.79
C LYS A 326 -7.55 -12.57 -12.99
N SER A 327 -7.42 -12.62 -11.67
CA SER A 327 -8.33 -13.32 -10.78
C SER A 327 -8.44 -12.60 -9.44
N LEU A 328 -9.37 -13.05 -8.58
CA LEU A 328 -9.53 -12.53 -7.23
C LEU A 328 -8.24 -12.75 -6.42
N ALA A 329 -7.86 -11.76 -5.60
CA ALA A 329 -6.66 -11.87 -4.79
C ALA A 329 -6.77 -13.04 -3.80
N SER A 330 -7.94 -13.22 -3.17
CA SER A 330 -8.19 -14.35 -2.27
C SER A 330 -8.00 -15.72 -2.94
N GLU A 331 -8.36 -15.85 -4.23
CA GLU A 331 -8.18 -17.10 -4.98
C GLU A 331 -6.73 -17.32 -5.39
N GLN A 332 -6.10 -16.30 -5.98
CA GLN A 332 -4.75 -16.44 -6.54
C GLN A 332 -3.68 -16.66 -5.46
N LEU A 333 -3.83 -16.02 -4.29
CA LEU A 333 -2.91 -16.20 -3.16
C LEU A 333 -2.88 -17.66 -2.68
N THR A 334 -4.02 -18.36 -2.68
CA THR A 334 -4.05 -19.80 -2.31
C THR A 334 -3.32 -20.69 -3.31
N GLN A 335 -3.21 -20.24 -4.56
CA GLN A 335 -2.47 -20.94 -5.62
C GLN A 335 -0.97 -20.66 -5.57
N LYS A 336 -0.51 -19.76 -4.69
CA LYS A 336 0.89 -19.32 -4.56
C LYS A 336 1.50 -18.78 -5.86
N LYS A 337 0.65 -18.27 -6.74
CA LYS A 337 1.04 -17.64 -8.01
C LYS A 337 1.41 -16.19 -7.77
N VAL A 338 2.64 -15.96 -7.31
CA VAL A 338 3.15 -14.65 -6.94
C VAL A 338 4.48 -14.34 -7.63
N ASN A 339 4.71 -13.06 -7.97
CA ASN A 339 5.99 -12.47 -8.37
C ASN A 339 6.85 -12.15 -7.14
N GLY A 340 8.16 -11.99 -7.33
CA GLY A 340 9.13 -11.74 -6.26
C GLY A 340 9.47 -13.00 -5.45
N GLU A 341 10.53 -12.92 -4.63
CA GLU A 341 11.12 -14.06 -3.91
C GLU A 341 10.84 -14.02 -2.40
N ARG A 342 10.75 -12.82 -1.81
CA ARG A 342 10.59 -12.65 -0.36
C ARG A 342 9.63 -11.55 0.01
N LEU A 343 9.02 -11.69 1.16
CA LEU A 343 8.05 -10.75 1.65
C LEU A 343 8.16 -10.49 3.16
N LEU A 344 8.12 -9.22 3.57
CA LEU A 344 7.87 -8.83 4.95
C LEU A 344 6.46 -8.23 5.02
N VAL A 345 5.58 -8.83 5.81
CA VAL A 345 4.18 -8.43 5.90
C VAL A 345 3.85 -8.07 7.34
N GLY A 346 2.97 -7.08 7.53
CA GLY A 346 2.38 -6.92 8.86
C GLY A 346 1.02 -6.24 8.84
N ASN A 347 0.46 -6.11 10.03
CA ASN A 347 -0.78 -5.39 10.29
C ASN A 347 -0.73 -4.72 11.67
N ASN A 348 -1.58 -3.74 11.88
CA ASN A 348 -1.77 -3.12 13.19
C ASN A 348 -2.79 -3.93 14.00
N ALA A 349 -2.67 -3.94 15.33
CA ALA A 349 -3.57 -4.70 16.19
C ALA A 349 -5.04 -4.28 16.05
N ASN A 350 -5.30 -2.99 15.73
CA ASN A 350 -6.64 -2.44 15.66
C ASN A 350 -6.92 -1.61 14.40
N GLU A 351 -6.88 -2.24 13.22
CA GLU A 351 -7.05 -1.57 11.91
C GLU A 351 -8.41 -0.89 11.72
N GLY A 352 -9.49 -1.49 12.24
CA GLY A 352 -10.87 -1.17 11.86
C GLY A 352 -11.49 0.16 12.31
N PRO A 353 -11.10 0.82 13.43
CA PRO A 353 -11.83 1.96 13.99
C PRO A 353 -12.12 3.12 13.04
N LEU A 354 -11.25 3.37 12.05
CA LEU A 354 -11.46 4.45 11.07
C LEU A 354 -12.60 4.19 10.09
N PHE A 355 -12.93 2.92 9.87
CA PHE A 355 -13.69 2.48 8.71
C PHE A 355 -15.08 1.96 9.07
N VAL A 356 -15.44 2.05 10.34
CA VAL A 356 -16.71 1.56 10.87
C VAL A 356 -17.51 2.73 11.44
N PRO A 357 -18.83 2.80 11.21
CA PRO A 357 -19.66 3.83 11.80
C PRO A 357 -19.52 3.86 13.33
N PRO A 358 -19.19 5.02 13.94
CA PRO A 358 -18.94 5.10 15.38
C PRO A 358 -20.23 4.95 16.23
N ASN A 359 -21.41 4.94 15.59
CA ASN A 359 -22.71 4.89 16.24
C ASN A 359 -23.31 3.46 16.35
N ILE A 360 -22.55 2.41 16.02
CA ILE A 360 -23.00 1.02 16.23
C ILE A 360 -23.06 0.73 17.74
N ALA A 361 -24.27 0.77 18.32
CA ALA A 361 -24.45 0.68 19.78
C ALA A 361 -25.14 -0.63 20.22
N SER A 362 -25.75 -1.37 19.30
CA SER A 362 -26.52 -2.59 19.58
C SER A 362 -26.26 -3.70 18.55
N ASN A 363 -26.65 -4.93 18.87
CA ASN A 363 -26.61 -6.06 17.93
C ASN A 363 -27.50 -5.83 16.70
N THR A 364 -28.55 -5.03 16.84
CA THR A 364 -29.41 -4.61 15.73
C THR A 364 -28.64 -3.71 14.77
N ASP A 365 -27.91 -2.73 15.30
CA ASP A 365 -27.08 -1.82 14.49
C ASP A 365 -25.95 -2.59 13.78
N LEU A 366 -25.30 -3.50 14.51
CA LEU A 366 -24.26 -4.36 13.94
C LEU A 366 -24.79 -5.20 12.78
N THR A 367 -25.92 -5.89 12.97
CA THR A 367 -26.54 -6.69 11.92
C THR A 367 -26.96 -5.84 10.71
N ALA A 368 -27.50 -4.64 10.95
CA ALA A 368 -27.85 -3.71 9.88
C ALA A 368 -26.61 -3.27 9.08
N TRP A 369 -25.53 -2.93 9.78
CA TRP A 369 -24.25 -2.58 9.16
C TRP A 369 -23.63 -3.74 8.38
N LEU A 370 -23.70 -4.98 8.89
CA LEU A 370 -23.20 -6.17 8.19
C LEU A 370 -23.97 -6.42 6.88
N LYS A 371 -25.30 -6.31 6.91
CA LYS A 371 -26.13 -6.44 5.70
C LYS A 371 -25.81 -5.38 4.65
N LEU A 372 -25.53 -4.15 5.09
CA LEU A 372 -25.13 -3.05 4.21
C LEU A 372 -23.71 -3.24 3.65
N SER A 373 -22.79 -3.70 4.49
CA SER A 373 -21.36 -3.86 4.16
C SER A 373 -21.08 -5.11 3.32
N PHE A 374 -21.92 -6.13 3.46
CA PHE A 374 -21.78 -7.42 2.80
C PHE A 374 -23.09 -7.83 2.11
N PRO A 375 -23.53 -7.09 1.08
CA PRO A 375 -24.85 -7.26 0.48
C PRO A 375 -25.06 -8.63 -0.19
N ASN A 376 -23.98 -9.35 -0.48
CA ASN A 376 -24.01 -10.67 -1.11
C ASN A 376 -24.01 -11.83 -0.10
N LEU A 377 -23.85 -11.57 1.20
CA LEU A 377 -23.89 -12.62 2.22
C LEU A 377 -25.33 -12.96 2.59
N SER A 378 -25.60 -14.26 2.74
CA SER A 378 -26.84 -14.76 3.31
C SER A 378 -26.95 -14.42 4.80
N GLY A 379 -28.18 -14.43 5.34
CA GLY A 379 -28.39 -14.24 6.78
C GLY A 379 -27.61 -15.26 7.63
N ALA A 380 -27.53 -16.52 7.20
CA ALA A 380 -26.77 -17.56 7.88
C ALA A 380 -25.26 -17.27 7.90
N GLN A 381 -24.69 -16.76 6.81
CA GLN A 381 -23.28 -16.35 6.77
C GLN A 381 -23.01 -15.15 7.68
N ILE A 382 -23.93 -14.18 7.74
CA ILE A 382 -23.83 -13.04 8.67
C ILE A 382 -23.86 -13.54 10.12
N ASP A 383 -24.80 -14.44 10.45
CA ASP A 383 -24.88 -15.04 11.79
C ASP A 383 -23.61 -15.81 12.14
N GLU A 384 -23.00 -16.50 11.18
CA GLU A 384 -21.73 -17.21 11.36
C GLU A 384 -20.56 -16.24 11.60
N ILE A 385 -20.48 -15.13 10.85
CA ILE A 385 -19.46 -14.08 11.09
C ILE A 385 -19.56 -13.55 12.52
N VAL A 386 -20.78 -13.23 12.97
CA VAL A 386 -21.05 -12.73 14.33
C VAL A 386 -20.63 -13.79 15.37
N ALA A 387 -21.00 -15.05 15.16
CA ALA A 387 -20.66 -16.15 16.07
C ALA A 387 -19.14 -16.42 16.14
N LYS A 388 -18.42 -16.26 15.02
CA LYS A 388 -16.96 -16.42 14.96
C LYS A 388 -16.21 -15.24 15.57
N ASN A 389 -16.84 -14.06 15.68
CA ASN A 389 -16.24 -12.85 16.22
C ASN A 389 -16.91 -12.40 17.54
N PRO A 390 -16.97 -13.22 18.60
CA PRO A 390 -17.66 -12.83 19.82
C PRO A 390 -16.96 -11.67 20.53
N THR A 391 -17.73 -10.78 21.16
CA THR A 391 -17.21 -9.83 22.15
C THR A 391 -17.72 -10.23 23.53
N LYS A 392 -16.85 -10.19 24.54
CA LYS A 392 -17.19 -10.53 25.94
C LYS A 392 -17.67 -9.32 26.74
N THR A 393 -17.91 -8.19 26.08
CA THR A 393 -18.19 -6.89 26.72
C THR A 393 -19.50 -6.29 26.21
N GLY A 394 -20.15 -5.50 27.05
CA GLY A 394 -21.28 -4.65 26.68
C GLY A 394 -20.84 -3.34 26.02
N ALA A 395 -21.78 -2.66 25.35
CA ALA A 395 -21.49 -1.40 24.64
C ALA A 395 -20.97 -0.26 25.54
N ASN A 396 -21.31 -0.29 26.84
CA ASN A 396 -20.94 0.72 27.83
C ASN A 396 -19.81 0.28 28.76
N ASP A 397 -19.18 -0.87 28.50
CA ASP A 397 -18.08 -1.35 29.34
C ASP A 397 -16.87 -0.41 29.25
N THR A 398 -16.06 -0.43 30.32
CA THR A 398 -14.88 0.44 30.42
C THR A 398 -13.84 0.02 29.39
N ARG A 399 -13.49 0.94 28.50
CA ARG A 399 -12.52 0.75 27.43
C ARG A 399 -11.09 0.85 27.96
N PHE A 400 -10.22 -0.03 27.53
CA PHE A 400 -8.81 -0.04 27.92
C PHE A 400 -7.92 -0.59 26.80
N GLU A 401 -6.62 -0.50 27.02
CA GLU A 401 -5.61 -1.09 26.17
C GLU A 401 -5.41 -2.58 26.49
N THR A 402 -5.53 -3.43 25.48
CA THR A 402 -5.09 -4.82 25.55
C THR A 402 -3.59 -4.92 25.35
N ASN A 403 -2.90 -5.69 26.20
CA ASN A 403 -1.51 -6.06 25.95
C ASN A 403 -1.36 -7.29 25.01
N GLY A 404 -2.47 -7.86 24.55
CA GLY A 404 -2.53 -9.06 23.70
C GLY A 404 -2.21 -10.37 24.44
N LEU A 405 -1.74 -10.28 25.68
CA LEU A 405 -1.24 -11.39 26.51
C LEU A 405 -2.24 -11.82 27.60
N THR A 406 -3.21 -10.97 27.95
CA THR A 406 -4.21 -11.22 29.00
C THR A 406 -5.61 -11.45 28.43
N GLY A 407 -6.52 -12.00 29.23
CA GLY A 407 -7.80 -12.57 28.76
C GLY A 407 -8.81 -11.62 28.11
N LEU A 408 -8.53 -10.31 28.06
CA LEU A 408 -9.27 -9.33 27.27
C LEU A 408 -8.33 -8.77 26.20
N THR A 409 -8.55 -9.21 24.97
CA THR A 409 -7.73 -8.89 23.80
C THR A 409 -8.29 -7.69 23.03
N ALA A 410 -7.59 -7.21 21.99
CA ALA A 410 -8.13 -6.17 21.09
C ALA A 410 -9.47 -6.57 20.48
N LEU A 411 -9.76 -7.88 20.44
CA LEU A 411 -11.06 -8.37 20.00
C LEU A 411 -12.18 -8.13 20.99
N ASP A 412 -11.89 -8.24 22.29
CA ASP A 412 -12.92 -8.18 23.33
C ASP A 412 -13.31 -6.73 23.59
N ILE A 413 -12.32 -5.85 23.61
CA ILE A 413 -12.48 -4.41 23.87
C ILE A 413 -11.21 -3.65 23.48
N SER A 414 -11.38 -2.42 23.05
CA SER A 414 -10.27 -1.50 22.78
C SER A 414 -10.64 -0.09 23.23
N GLN A 415 -9.66 0.80 23.27
CA GLN A 415 -9.89 2.21 23.55
C GLN A 415 -10.85 2.92 22.56
N ALA A 416 -11.09 2.35 21.36
CA ALA A 416 -12.06 2.90 20.41
C ALA A 416 -13.47 2.31 20.52
N GLY A 417 -13.63 1.11 21.08
CA GLY A 417 -14.91 0.43 21.07
C GLY A 417 -15.05 -0.69 22.10
N ALA A 418 -16.30 -0.97 22.47
CA ALA A 418 -16.70 -2.11 23.29
C ALA A 418 -17.97 -2.74 22.68
N GLY A 419 -18.27 -4.00 23.01
CA GLY A 419 -19.45 -4.71 22.52
C GLY A 419 -19.62 -4.65 20.99
N PRO A 420 -20.82 -4.31 20.47
CA PRO A 420 -21.10 -4.31 19.03
C PRO A 420 -20.18 -3.44 18.18
N LEU A 421 -19.73 -2.28 18.70
CA LEU A 421 -18.78 -1.43 17.98
C LEU A 421 -17.42 -2.12 17.83
N GLN A 422 -16.91 -2.73 18.90
CA GLN A 422 -15.65 -3.48 18.84
C GLN A 422 -15.77 -4.67 17.88
N GLN A 423 -16.91 -5.35 17.90
CA GLN A 423 -17.18 -6.46 17.00
C GLN A 423 -17.11 -6.03 15.53
N ALA A 424 -17.75 -4.91 15.20
CA ALA A 424 -17.70 -4.34 13.85
C ALA A 424 -16.27 -3.93 13.43
N THR A 425 -15.49 -3.31 14.34
CA THR A 425 -14.09 -2.94 14.05
C THR A 425 -13.21 -4.16 13.80
N ASN A 426 -13.39 -5.24 14.55
CA ASN A 426 -12.65 -6.50 14.31
C ASN A 426 -13.02 -7.11 12.97
N ILE A 427 -14.32 -7.19 12.66
CA ILE A 427 -14.81 -7.77 11.41
C ILE A 427 -14.25 -7.01 10.20
N TYR A 428 -14.26 -5.68 10.24
CA TYR A 428 -13.68 -4.86 9.18
C TYR A 428 -12.16 -5.07 9.07
N ALA A 429 -11.45 -5.03 10.22
CA ALA A 429 -10.01 -5.22 10.28
C ALA A 429 -9.58 -6.55 9.65
N GLU A 430 -10.24 -7.64 10.03
CA GLU A 430 -9.95 -8.98 9.54
C GLU A 430 -10.18 -9.11 8.05
N GLN A 431 -11.37 -8.70 7.59
CA GLN A 431 -11.74 -8.85 6.19
C GLN A 431 -10.84 -8.02 5.26
N THR A 432 -10.42 -6.83 5.71
CA THR A 432 -9.85 -5.81 4.82
C THR A 432 -8.32 -5.71 4.90
N PHE A 433 -7.72 -6.05 6.04
CA PHE A 433 -6.28 -5.85 6.28
C PHE A 433 -5.59 -7.10 6.84
N VAL A 434 -6.08 -7.59 7.99
CA VAL A 434 -5.37 -8.62 8.75
C VAL A 434 -5.38 -9.94 7.99
N CYS A 435 -6.51 -10.44 7.54
CA CYS A 435 -6.53 -11.73 6.84
C CYS A 435 -5.85 -11.68 5.46
N PRO A 436 -6.00 -10.63 4.65
CA PRO A 436 -5.16 -10.43 3.46
C PRO A 436 -3.66 -10.52 3.77
N SER A 437 -3.20 -9.95 4.89
CA SER A 437 -1.79 -10.01 5.31
C SER A 437 -1.31 -11.44 5.63
N TYR A 438 -2.17 -12.26 6.26
CA TYR A 438 -1.90 -13.68 6.53
C TYR A 438 -1.88 -14.51 5.24
N TRP A 439 -2.86 -14.29 4.35
CA TRP A 439 -2.94 -15.01 3.08
C TRP A 439 -1.74 -14.71 2.19
N LEU A 440 -1.31 -13.45 2.19
CA LEU A 440 -0.14 -13.00 1.47
C LEU A 440 1.15 -13.61 2.03
N SER A 441 1.27 -13.75 3.35
CA SER A 441 2.40 -14.45 3.99
C SER A 441 2.44 -15.93 3.57
N SER A 442 1.29 -16.61 3.59
CA SER A 442 1.20 -18.02 3.16
C SER A 442 1.47 -18.22 1.66
N ALA A 443 1.18 -17.23 0.82
CA ALA A 443 1.48 -17.30 -0.62
C ALA A 443 3.00 -17.31 -0.90
N PHE A 444 3.82 -16.79 0.02
CA PHE A 444 5.28 -16.75 -0.03
C PHE A 444 5.93 -17.87 0.80
N THR A 445 5.45 -19.11 0.63
CA THR A 445 6.01 -20.30 1.29
C THR A 445 6.41 -21.36 0.26
N GLY A 446 7.41 -22.18 0.59
CA GLY A 446 8.02 -23.16 -0.32
C GLY A 446 9.41 -22.69 -0.75
N PRO A 447 9.67 -22.44 -2.06
CA PRO A 447 10.95 -21.85 -2.49
C PRO A 447 11.08 -20.37 -2.13
N LYS A 448 10.00 -19.74 -1.67
CA LYS A 448 9.89 -18.34 -1.27
C LYS A 448 9.79 -18.22 0.25
N TYR A 449 10.07 -17.02 0.76
CA TYR A 449 10.13 -16.77 2.20
C TYR A 449 9.28 -15.56 2.58
N ALA A 450 8.55 -15.68 3.68
CA ALA A 450 7.84 -14.56 4.29
C ALA A 450 8.20 -14.41 5.76
N TRP A 451 8.11 -13.18 6.27
CA TRP A 451 8.11 -12.86 7.69
C TRP A 451 6.89 -12.02 7.99
N HIS A 452 6.29 -12.24 9.16
CA HIS A 452 5.06 -11.58 9.57
C HIS A 452 5.25 -10.83 10.88
N TYR A 453 4.72 -9.62 10.98
CA TYR A 453 4.63 -8.87 12.25
C TYR A 453 3.24 -8.32 12.52
N GLN A 454 2.95 -8.10 13.79
CA GLN A 454 1.86 -7.24 14.22
C GLN A 454 2.44 -6.03 14.96
N TYR A 455 2.00 -4.82 14.61
CA TYR A 455 2.26 -3.62 15.39
C TYR A 455 1.21 -3.45 16.48
N SER A 456 1.67 -3.35 17.73
CA SER A 456 0.81 -3.33 18.92
C SER A 456 1.02 -2.13 19.83
N VAL A 457 1.87 -1.16 19.46
CA VAL A 457 2.05 0.04 20.29
C VAL A 457 0.73 0.81 20.37
N PRO A 458 0.18 1.03 21.57
CA PRO A 458 -1.16 1.60 21.76
C PRO A 458 -1.29 2.99 21.14
N PHE A 459 -2.37 3.32 20.43
CA PHE A 459 -3.61 2.56 20.26
C PHE A 459 -3.62 1.57 19.06
N ALA A 460 -2.49 1.42 18.36
CA ALA A 460 -2.29 0.47 17.25
C ALA A 460 -3.40 0.50 16.18
N TRP A 461 -3.90 1.69 15.86
CA TRP A 461 -4.88 1.89 14.80
C TRP A 461 -4.22 1.88 13.42
N HIS A 462 -5.00 1.79 12.35
CA HIS A 462 -4.47 1.83 10.98
C HIS A 462 -3.51 3.01 10.77
N THR A 463 -2.40 2.77 10.05
CA THR A 463 -1.28 3.72 9.78
C THR A 463 -0.49 4.22 10.99
N SER A 464 -0.79 3.77 12.22
CA SER A 464 -0.10 4.26 13.42
C SER A 464 1.36 3.81 13.56
N ASP A 465 1.77 2.87 12.73
CA ASP A 465 3.13 2.34 12.55
C ASP A 465 3.99 3.20 11.60
N VAL A 466 3.40 3.97 10.68
CA VAL A 466 4.11 4.84 9.73
C VAL A 466 5.15 5.75 10.39
N PRO A 467 4.82 6.47 11.48
CA PRO A 467 5.80 7.35 12.13
C PRO A 467 6.94 6.58 12.80
N ALA A 468 6.80 5.27 13.06
CA ALA A 468 7.87 4.48 13.64
C ALA A 468 8.99 4.18 12.63
N TYR A 469 8.66 3.95 11.35
CA TYR A 469 9.66 3.67 10.31
C TYR A 469 10.08 4.88 9.48
N PHE A 470 9.22 5.86 9.20
CA PHE A 470 9.61 7.06 8.43
C PHE A 470 9.72 8.35 9.26
N GLY A 471 9.12 8.38 10.44
CA GLY A 471 9.16 9.56 11.30
C GLY A 471 8.24 10.72 10.85
N PRO A 472 8.19 11.78 11.66
CA PRO A 472 8.74 11.84 13.02
C PRO A 472 7.94 10.94 13.98
N ALA A 473 8.62 10.22 14.86
CA ALA A 473 7.97 9.32 15.82
C ALA A 473 6.97 10.08 16.71
N THR A 474 5.80 9.48 16.95
CA THR A 474 4.79 10.06 17.84
C THR A 474 5.19 9.89 19.31
N PRO A 475 4.65 10.70 20.26
CA PRO A 475 5.08 10.62 21.67
C PRO A 475 4.94 9.23 22.30
N ASN A 476 3.98 8.44 21.81
CA ASN A 476 3.75 7.07 22.25
C ASN A 476 4.70 6.03 21.63
N GLN A 477 5.60 6.41 20.74
CA GLN A 477 6.62 5.55 20.16
C GLN A 477 7.99 5.92 20.77
N GLY A 478 8.55 5.01 21.55
CA GLY A 478 9.89 5.20 22.10
C GLY A 478 10.94 5.33 20.99
N SER A 479 11.99 6.12 21.22
CA SER A 479 13.07 6.29 20.24
C SER A 479 13.78 4.96 19.91
N GLU A 480 13.98 4.10 20.91
CA GLU A 480 14.55 2.77 20.77
C GLU A 480 13.62 1.81 20.00
N PHE A 481 12.31 1.93 20.19
CA PHE A 481 11.31 1.18 19.42
C PHE A 481 11.35 1.59 17.95
N GLY A 482 11.32 2.90 17.68
CA GLY A 482 11.43 3.42 16.32
C GLY A 482 12.76 3.01 15.66
N LEU A 483 13.87 2.99 16.39
CA LEU A 483 15.15 2.51 15.87
C LEU A 483 15.07 1.02 15.49
N ALA A 484 14.55 0.16 16.38
CA ALA A 484 14.39 -1.27 16.10
C ALA A 484 13.55 -1.51 14.85
N PHE A 485 12.41 -0.82 14.71
CA PHE A 485 11.53 -0.97 13.55
C PHE A 485 12.22 -0.53 12.24
N ARG A 486 12.93 0.61 12.26
CA ARG A 486 13.72 1.08 11.11
C ARG A 486 14.82 0.10 10.72
N LYS A 487 15.51 -0.50 11.69
CA LYS A 487 16.55 -1.52 11.45
C LYS A 487 15.98 -2.82 10.88
N ILE A 488 14.78 -3.22 11.31
CA ILE A 488 14.07 -4.38 10.75
C ILE A 488 13.82 -4.18 9.24
N TRP A 489 13.21 -3.06 8.85
CA TRP A 489 12.94 -2.78 7.43
C TRP A 489 14.24 -2.65 6.63
N GLY A 490 15.24 -1.96 7.20
CA GLY A 490 16.52 -1.79 6.52
C GLY A 490 17.32 -3.09 6.36
N ASN A 491 17.31 -3.99 7.34
CA ASN A 491 17.91 -5.31 7.22
C ASN A 491 17.17 -6.14 6.16
N PHE A 492 15.84 -6.08 6.10
CA PHE A 492 15.11 -6.76 5.03
C PHE A 492 15.52 -6.25 3.63
N VAL A 493 15.61 -4.91 3.46
CA VAL A 493 16.03 -4.28 2.20
C VAL A 493 17.48 -4.63 1.83
N THR A 494 18.40 -4.66 2.80
CA THR A 494 19.84 -4.79 2.54
C THR A 494 20.35 -6.22 2.56
N LYS A 495 19.75 -7.08 3.38
CA LYS A 495 20.21 -8.45 3.69
C LYS A 495 19.22 -9.54 3.29
N ASN A 496 18.00 -9.18 2.85
CA ASN A 496 16.90 -10.12 2.58
C ASN A 496 16.39 -10.88 3.82
N ASP A 497 16.70 -10.38 5.02
CA ASP A 497 16.33 -10.95 6.31
C ASP A 497 16.01 -9.78 7.27
N PRO A 498 14.83 -9.74 7.91
CA PRO A 498 14.43 -8.64 8.77
C PRO A 498 15.05 -8.68 10.17
N SER A 499 15.78 -9.74 10.53
CA SER A 499 16.31 -9.93 11.89
C SER A 499 17.33 -8.86 12.26
N ILE A 500 17.32 -8.40 13.51
CA ILE A 500 18.22 -7.36 14.06
C ILE A 500 19.07 -7.92 15.22
N SER A 501 19.98 -7.13 15.79
CA SER A 501 20.71 -7.57 16.98
C SER A 501 19.84 -7.56 18.24
N ASN A 502 20.24 -8.31 19.28
CA ASN A 502 19.56 -8.27 20.59
C ASN A 502 19.57 -6.84 21.16
N GLU A 503 20.69 -6.12 21.01
CA GLU A 503 20.86 -4.77 21.51
C GLU A 503 19.90 -3.78 20.82
N GLU A 504 19.75 -3.89 19.50
CA GLU A 504 18.78 -3.10 18.74
C GLU A 504 17.34 -3.47 19.13
N ALA A 505 17.05 -4.76 19.33
CA ALA A 505 15.71 -5.24 19.63
C ALA A 505 15.24 -4.88 21.05
N ASN A 506 16.10 -5.07 22.05
CA ASN A 506 15.79 -4.78 23.45
C ASN A 506 15.89 -3.27 23.76
N GLY A 507 16.73 -2.54 23.04
CA GLY A 507 17.01 -1.14 23.32
C GLY A 507 17.99 -0.94 24.49
N ALA A 508 18.68 0.20 24.51
CA ALA A 508 19.68 0.54 25.52
C ALA A 508 19.06 0.79 26.90
N SER A 509 17.76 1.08 26.95
CA SER A 509 17.00 1.28 28.19
C SER A 509 16.50 -0.04 28.82
N SER A 510 16.75 -1.18 28.16
CA SER A 510 16.47 -2.51 28.73
C SER A 510 17.34 -2.78 29.96
N VAL A 511 16.80 -3.55 30.91
CA VAL A 511 17.56 -4.07 32.07
C VAL A 511 18.70 -4.98 31.62
N ASP A 512 18.49 -5.72 30.54
CA ASP A 512 19.49 -6.55 29.86
C ASP A 512 19.33 -6.38 28.35
N SER A 513 20.15 -5.53 27.75
CA SER A 513 20.10 -5.27 26.31
C SER A 513 20.63 -6.44 25.47
N ALA A 514 21.44 -7.32 26.05
CA ALA A 514 22.05 -8.45 25.35
C ALA A 514 21.18 -9.72 25.38
N ALA A 515 20.10 -9.72 26.17
CA ALA A 515 19.17 -10.83 26.29
C ALA A 515 18.63 -11.26 24.91
N THR A 516 18.43 -12.57 24.71
CA THR A 516 17.85 -13.09 23.47
C THR A 516 16.49 -12.45 23.20
N ASN A 517 16.32 -11.88 22.02
CA ASN A 517 15.07 -11.29 21.57
C ASN A 517 14.52 -12.00 20.33
N GLY A 518 13.21 -12.11 20.23
CA GLY A 518 12.54 -12.73 19.08
C GLY A 518 12.80 -12.02 17.74
N ALA A 519 13.14 -10.74 17.75
CA ALA A 519 13.53 -10.00 16.55
C ALA A 519 14.93 -10.36 16.04
N SER A 520 15.75 -11.01 16.87
CA SER A 520 17.11 -11.44 16.49
C SER A 520 17.15 -12.81 15.83
N GLU A 521 16.14 -13.62 16.11
CA GLU A 521 15.92 -14.94 15.50
C GLU A 521 14.51 -14.99 14.91
N TRP A 522 14.19 -14.04 14.03
CA TRP A 522 12.83 -13.91 13.52
C TRP A 522 12.46 -15.12 12.66
N PRO A 523 11.50 -15.95 13.08
CA PRO A 523 11.13 -17.13 12.32
C PRO A 523 10.52 -16.74 10.97
N VAL A 524 10.96 -17.45 9.92
CA VAL A 524 10.26 -17.46 8.63
C VAL A 524 8.85 -18.03 8.85
N TRP A 525 7.86 -17.43 8.19
CA TRP A 525 6.49 -17.89 8.17
C TRP A 525 6.37 -19.34 7.68
N ALA A 526 5.69 -20.17 8.45
CA ALA A 526 5.41 -21.56 8.12
C ALA A 526 3.91 -21.83 8.28
N GLU A 527 3.28 -22.48 7.30
CA GLU A 527 1.81 -22.68 7.31
C GLU A 527 1.33 -23.63 8.42
N THR A 528 2.17 -24.57 8.88
CA THR A 528 1.80 -25.57 9.87
C THR A 528 1.90 -25.08 11.32
N GLU A 529 2.73 -24.08 11.58
CA GLU A 529 2.93 -23.46 12.90
C GLU A 529 3.34 -21.99 12.70
N PRO A 530 2.41 -21.15 12.21
CA PRO A 530 2.75 -19.80 11.81
C PRO A 530 3.12 -18.96 13.05
N LYS A 531 4.25 -18.28 12.96
CA LYS A 531 4.76 -17.38 13.99
C LYS A 531 4.92 -15.98 13.42
N GLN A 532 4.68 -14.99 14.25
CA GLN A 532 4.87 -13.59 13.92
C GLN A 532 5.62 -12.86 15.02
N LEU A 533 6.19 -11.71 14.68
CA LEU A 533 6.77 -10.79 15.65
C LEU A 533 5.68 -9.83 16.14
N ASN A 534 5.46 -9.79 17.45
CA ASN A 534 4.68 -8.73 18.08
C ASN A 534 5.60 -7.53 18.35
N LEU A 535 5.46 -6.47 17.55
CA LEU A 535 6.17 -5.20 17.73
C LEU A 535 5.42 -4.35 18.75
N ASN A 536 5.85 -4.42 20.01
CA ASN A 536 5.26 -3.68 21.11
C ASN A 536 6.32 -3.02 22.01
N GLN A 537 5.86 -2.18 22.92
CA GLN A 537 6.64 -1.56 23.99
C GLN A 537 5.81 -1.49 25.28
N THR A 538 6.47 -1.32 26.42
CA THR A 538 5.84 -1.16 27.74
C THR A 538 6.43 0.03 28.50
N GLY A 539 5.86 0.35 29.66
CA GLY A 539 6.31 1.48 30.48
C GLY A 539 5.88 2.83 29.91
N GLY A 540 6.59 3.88 30.29
CA GLY A 540 6.24 5.26 29.97
C GLY A 540 5.25 5.91 30.94
N MET A 541 5.06 7.21 30.77
CA MET A 541 4.09 8.01 31.51
C MET A 541 2.78 8.11 30.73
N PRO A 542 1.61 7.85 31.36
CA PRO A 542 0.33 7.94 30.66
C PRO A 542 0.01 9.39 30.29
N TYR A 543 -0.54 9.59 29.09
CA TYR A 543 -1.12 10.83 28.64
C TYR A 543 -2.42 10.58 27.87
N GLN A 544 -3.30 11.57 27.84
CA GLN A 544 -4.55 11.50 27.08
C GLN A 544 -4.35 12.06 25.68
N PHE A 545 -4.81 11.31 24.68
CA PHE A 545 -4.84 11.71 23.28
C PHE A 545 -6.29 11.61 22.77
N THR A 546 -6.76 12.65 22.09
CA THR A 546 -8.06 12.61 21.42
C THR A 546 -7.85 12.29 19.95
N THR A 547 -8.43 11.18 19.50
CA THR A 547 -8.35 10.75 18.10
C THR A 547 -9.09 11.72 17.18
N GLN A 548 -8.80 11.66 15.88
CA GLN A 548 -9.48 12.51 14.88
C GLN A 548 -11.00 12.28 14.79
N TRP A 549 -11.51 11.16 15.32
CA TRP A 549 -12.95 10.87 15.42
C TRP A 549 -13.51 11.10 16.84
N GLY A 550 -12.76 11.81 17.70
CA GLY A 550 -13.23 12.29 19.00
C GLY A 550 -13.14 11.29 20.15
N ALA A 551 -12.55 10.11 19.96
CA ALA A 551 -12.34 9.17 21.05
C ALA A 551 -11.14 9.60 21.91
N THR A 552 -11.31 9.70 23.22
CA THR A 552 -10.21 9.93 24.15
C THR A 552 -9.57 8.60 24.53
N VAL A 553 -8.28 8.46 24.25
CA VAL A 553 -7.48 7.25 24.51
C VAL A 553 -6.28 7.59 25.39
N THR A 554 -5.88 6.64 26.24
CA THR A 554 -4.64 6.71 27.01
C THR A 554 -3.50 6.10 26.20
N GLN A 555 -2.41 6.85 26.07
CA GLN A 555 -1.16 6.39 25.47
C GLN A 555 -0.01 6.63 26.46
N PHE A 556 1.16 6.07 26.19
CA PHE A 556 2.30 6.15 27.11
C PHE A 556 3.48 6.78 26.41
N GLN A 557 4.00 7.86 26.96
CA GLN A 557 5.13 8.62 26.40
C GLN A 557 6.37 8.53 27.29
N ALA A 558 7.52 8.98 26.77
CA ALA A 558 8.75 9.10 27.54
C ALA A 558 8.58 10.00 28.79
N PRO A 559 9.41 9.81 29.84
CA PRO A 559 10.46 8.79 29.98
C PRO A 559 9.92 7.40 30.37
N GLY A 560 10.74 6.36 30.16
CA GLY A 560 10.50 5.01 30.71
C GLY A 560 9.80 4.02 29.78
N GLN A 561 9.62 4.34 28.50
CA GLN A 561 9.20 3.36 27.49
C GLN A 561 10.35 2.38 27.21
N VAL A 562 10.05 1.10 27.12
CA VAL A 562 11.01 0.01 26.84
C VAL A 562 10.41 -0.95 25.84
N ASN A 563 11.21 -1.44 24.89
CA ASN A 563 10.77 -2.40 23.89
C ASN A 563 10.26 -3.70 24.56
N ALA A 564 9.16 -4.23 24.02
CA ALA A 564 8.55 -5.48 24.45
C ALA A 564 8.27 -6.38 23.24
N ILE A 565 9.30 -6.50 22.40
CA ILE A 565 9.23 -7.23 21.14
C ILE A 565 9.37 -8.73 21.42
N ALA A 566 8.45 -9.53 20.90
CA ALA A 566 8.43 -10.98 21.14
C ALA A 566 7.86 -11.75 19.95
N VAL A 567 8.30 -13.01 19.77
CA VAL A 567 7.67 -13.95 18.83
C VAL A 567 6.42 -14.55 19.48
N VAL A 568 5.32 -14.57 18.73
CA VAL A 568 4.02 -15.05 19.17
C VAL A 568 3.40 -16.01 18.14
N PRO A 569 2.54 -16.96 18.55
CA PRO A 569 1.87 -17.88 17.63
C PRO A 569 0.79 -17.13 16.84
N ALA A 570 0.94 -16.98 15.53
CA ALA A 570 0.08 -16.11 14.71
C ALA A 570 -1.37 -16.62 14.60
N ASP A 571 -1.59 -17.93 14.74
CA ASP A 571 -2.89 -18.59 14.65
C ASP A 571 -3.82 -18.27 15.84
N SER A 572 -3.24 -18.27 17.05
CA SER A 572 -3.91 -18.17 18.34
C SER A 572 -3.77 -16.78 18.98
N TRP A 573 -2.85 -15.95 18.48
CA TRP A 573 -2.64 -14.58 18.93
C TRP A 573 -3.93 -13.75 18.84
N GLU A 574 -4.09 -12.86 19.83
CA GLU A 574 -5.25 -11.99 20.00
C GLU A 574 -6.57 -12.72 19.77
N GLY A 575 -6.83 -13.75 20.59
CA GLY A 575 -8.11 -14.45 20.58
C GLY A 575 -8.37 -15.27 19.32
N GLY A 576 -7.33 -15.84 18.70
CA GLY A 576 -7.46 -16.73 17.55
C GLY A 576 -7.67 -16.02 16.22
N ARG A 577 -7.10 -14.82 16.05
CA ARG A 577 -7.27 -14.01 14.83
C ARG A 577 -6.78 -14.74 13.58
N GLY A 578 -5.62 -15.39 13.64
CA GLY A 578 -5.11 -16.17 12.52
C GLY A 578 -6.05 -17.31 12.11
N ALA A 579 -6.63 -18.03 13.09
CA ALA A 579 -7.60 -19.08 12.81
C ALA A 579 -8.89 -18.55 12.14
N ARG A 580 -9.32 -17.32 12.44
CA ARG A 580 -10.47 -16.69 11.75
C ARG A 580 -10.15 -16.32 10.31
N CYS A 581 -8.89 -16.10 9.97
CA CYS A 581 -8.51 -15.83 8.59
C CYS A 581 -8.71 -17.03 7.65
N ASP A 582 -8.76 -18.26 8.18
CA ASP A 582 -9.19 -19.41 7.39
C ASP A 582 -10.71 -19.46 7.22
N PHE A 583 -11.48 -19.01 8.21
CA PHE A 583 -12.93 -18.81 8.05
C PHE A 583 -13.24 -17.76 6.98
N TRP A 584 -12.55 -16.63 6.96
CA TRP A 584 -12.77 -15.61 5.92
C TRP A 584 -12.52 -16.12 4.50
N LYS A 585 -11.59 -17.06 4.29
CA LYS A 585 -11.37 -17.71 2.98
C LYS A 585 -12.60 -18.48 2.50
N THR A 586 -13.39 -19.07 3.40
CA THR A 586 -14.59 -19.83 2.99
C THR A 586 -15.70 -18.93 2.49
N LEU A 587 -15.65 -17.64 2.84
CA LEU A 587 -16.60 -16.61 2.39
C LEU A 587 -16.19 -15.93 1.08
N ALA A 588 -14.97 -16.19 0.56
CA ALA A 588 -14.46 -15.57 -0.67
C ALA A 588 -15.41 -15.71 -1.89
N PRO A 589 -16.12 -16.83 -2.12
CA PRO A 589 -17.08 -16.90 -3.22
C PRO A 589 -18.27 -15.92 -3.09
N SER A 590 -18.54 -15.42 -1.88
CA SER A 590 -19.63 -14.48 -1.59
C SER A 590 -19.15 -13.05 -1.31
N ILE A 591 -17.84 -12.87 -1.08
CA ILE A 591 -17.20 -11.56 -0.89
C ILE A 591 -16.17 -11.42 -2.01
N PRO A 592 -16.45 -10.62 -3.05
CA PRO A 592 -15.49 -10.40 -4.11
C PRO A 592 -14.29 -9.68 -3.50
N ALA A 593 -13.23 -10.41 -3.14
CA ALA A 593 -12.03 -9.92 -2.46
C ALA A 593 -10.80 -10.61 -3.04
#